data_AF-A0A2N5YVF1-F1
#
_entry.id   AF-A0A2N5YVF1-F1
#
_cell.length_a   1.000
_cell.length_b   1.000
_cell.length_c   1.000
_cell.angle_alpha   90.00
_cell.angle_beta   90.00
_cell.angle_gamma   90.00
#
_symmetry.space_group_name_H-M   'P 1'
#
loop_
_entity.id
_entity.type
_entity.pdbx_description
1 polymer ?
#
loop_
_entity_poly.entity_id
_entity_poly.type
_entity_poly.pdbx_seq_one_letter_code
_entity_poly.pdbx_strand_id
1 'polypeptide(L)'
;MKIYQIINSYYLIINKIKGSDYPSFEEIQEHLAENGISISLRTLQRDLQNIRHEFSIEVIYNKSQNGYILNTETSSNFKYFM
;
A
#
# COMPACT_ATOMS: atom_id res chain seq x y z
N MET A 1 -12.18 10.83 3.74
CA MET A 1 -11.58 10.17 4.92
C MET A 1 -11.04 11.23 5.86
N LYS A 2 -11.18 11.02 7.17
CA LYS A 2 -10.51 11.85 8.17
C LYS A 2 -8.98 11.60 8.10
N ILE A 3 -8.15 12.58 8.46
CA ILE A 3 -6.68 12.49 8.42
C ILE A 3 -6.13 11.21 9.10
N TYR A 4 -6.64 10.88 10.29
CA TYR A 4 -6.23 9.67 11.01
C TYR A 4 -6.52 8.38 10.22
N GLN A 5 -7.65 8.33 9.53
CA GLN A 5 -8.03 7.17 8.72
C GLN A 5 -7.15 7.04 7.47
N ILE A 6 -6.66 8.16 6.92
CA ILE A 6 -5.72 8.16 5.77
C ILE A 6 -4.39 7.55 6.21
N ILE A 7 -3.83 8.02 7.32
CA ILE A 7 -2.57 7.50 7.86
C ILE A 7 -2.69 6.01 8.18
N ASN A 8 -3.81 5.58 8.80
CA ASN A 8 -4.05 4.17 9.08
C ASN A 8 -4.16 3.33 7.80
N SER A 9 -4.86 3.83 6.77
CA SER A 9 -4.94 3.17 5.46
C SER A 9 -3.55 2.94 4.87
N TYR A 10 -2.68 3.96 4.90
CA TYR A 10 -1.33 3.87 4.36
C TYR A 10 -0.49 2.84 5.10
N TYR A 11 -0.56 2.85 6.43
CA TYR A 11 0.11 1.85 7.27
C TYR A 11 -0.33 0.42 6.92
N LEU A 12 -1.64 0.17 6.80
CA LEU A 12 -2.16 -1.16 6.46
C LEU A 12 -1.74 -1.61 5.06
N ILE A 13 -1.81 -0.71 4.06
CA ILE A 13 -1.37 -1.01 2.69
C ILE A 13 0.11 -1.40 2.66
N ILE A 14 0.97 -0.61 3.30
CA ILE A 14 2.42 -0.86 3.32
C ILE A 14 2.70 -2.21 3.99
N ASN A 15 2.08 -2.51 5.14
CA ASN A 15 2.30 -3.76 5.84
C ASN A 15 1.79 -4.97 5.06
N LYS A 16 0.63 -4.86 4.40
CA LYS A 16 0.09 -5.94 3.56
C LYS A 16 1.05 -6.27 2.41
N ILE A 17 1.58 -5.26 1.73
CA ILE A 17 2.52 -5.45 0.62
C ILE A 17 3.88 -5.95 1.13
N LYS A 18 4.34 -5.50 2.30
CA LYS A 18 5.58 -5.96 2.92
C LYS A 18 5.52 -7.42 3.37
N GLY A 19 4.37 -7.85 3.90
CA GLY A 19 4.17 -9.17 4.50
C GLY A 19 3.56 -10.22 3.57
N SER A 20 3.33 -9.91 2.29
CA SER A 20 2.74 -10.83 1.31
C SER A 20 3.54 -10.78 0.01
N ASP A 21 3.70 -11.93 -0.64
CA ASP A 21 4.33 -12.01 -1.96
C ASP A 21 3.34 -11.55 -3.03
N TYR A 22 3.42 -10.27 -3.41
CA TYR A 22 2.61 -9.69 -4.49
C TYR A 22 1.10 -9.73 -4.27
N PRO A 23 0.56 -9.12 -3.19
CA PRO A 23 -0.89 -9.07 -3.02
C PRO A 23 -1.57 -8.31 -4.17
N SER A 24 -2.71 -8.81 -4.64
CA SER A 24 -3.53 -8.17 -5.67
C SER A 24 -4.23 -6.92 -5.14
N PHE A 25 -4.89 -6.20 -6.04
CA PHE A 25 -5.77 -5.10 -5.63
C PHE A 25 -6.85 -5.57 -4.65
N GLU A 26 -7.52 -6.67 -4.98
CA GLU A 26 -8.62 -7.25 -4.21
C GLU A 26 -8.15 -7.67 -2.81
N GLU A 27 -6.97 -8.30 -2.70
CA GLU A 27 -6.43 -8.73 -1.41
C GLU A 27 -6.05 -7.55 -0.51
N ILE A 28 -5.54 -6.45 -1.08
CA ILE A 28 -5.28 -5.22 -0.32
C ILE A 28 -6.60 -4.58 0.10
N GLN A 29 -7.59 -4.55 -0.80
CA GLN A 29 -8.90 -3.98 -0.53
C GLN A 29 -9.64 -4.76 0.57
N GLU A 30 -9.61 -6.09 0.51
CA GLU A 30 -10.18 -6.98 1.53
C GLU A 30 -9.49 -6.78 2.88
N HIS A 31 -8.16 -6.73 2.90
CA HIS A 31 -7.40 -6.45 4.12
C HIS A 31 -7.78 -5.12 4.77
N LEU A 32 -8.00 -4.07 3.97
CA LEU A 32 -8.49 -2.79 4.47
C LEU A 32 -9.92 -2.89 5.00
N ALA A 33 -10.80 -3.64 4.32
CA ALA A 33 -12.18 -3.84 4.72
C ALA A 33 -12.29 -4.62 6.05
N GLU A 34 -11.48 -5.65 6.25
CA GLU A 34 -11.34 -6.39 7.52
C GLU A 34 -10.94 -5.47 8.69
N ASN A 35 -10.21 -4.40 8.39
CA ASN A 35 -9.82 -3.36 9.35
C ASN A 35 -10.79 -2.16 9.38
N GLY A 36 -12.01 -2.31 8.83
CA GLY A 36 -13.07 -1.31 8.87
C GLY A 36 -12.93 -0.17 7.86
N ILE A 37 -12.06 -0.31 6.86
CA ILE A 37 -11.81 0.70 5.82
C ILE A 37 -12.28 0.15 4.46
N SER A 38 -13.50 0.49 4.07
CA SER A 38 -14.00 0.19 2.71
C SER A 38 -13.63 1.32 1.75
N ILE A 39 -12.87 0.99 0.70
CA ILE A 39 -12.42 1.95 -0.32
C ILE A 39 -12.58 1.40 -1.74
N SER A 40 -12.60 2.30 -2.72
CA SER A 40 -12.64 1.95 -4.14
C SER A 40 -11.24 1.71 -4.72
N LEU A 41 -11.18 1.09 -5.91
CA LEU A 41 -9.94 0.97 -6.68
C LEU A 41 -9.24 2.31 -6.93
N ARG A 42 -10.01 3.33 -7.32
CA ARG A 42 -9.49 4.69 -7.54
C ARG A 42 -8.88 5.27 -6.25
N THR A 43 -9.50 5.00 -5.12
CA THR A 43 -8.99 5.44 -3.81
C THR A 43 -7.69 4.74 -3.48
N LEU A 44 -7.61 3.41 -3.64
CA LEU A 44 -6.37 2.68 -3.39
C LEU A 44 -5.25 3.14 -4.32
N GLN A 45 -5.52 3.31 -5.61
CA GLN A 45 -4.54 3.80 -6.59
C GLN A 45 -3.98 5.18 -6.21
N ARG A 46 -4.84 6.08 -5.73
CA ARG A 46 -4.41 7.39 -5.21
C ARG A 46 -3.58 7.23 -3.94
N ASP A 47 -4.01 6.38 -3.02
CA ASP A 47 -3.30 6.13 -1.77
C ASP A 47 -1.89 5.54 -2.03
N LEU A 48 -1.76 4.63 -3.00
CA LEU A 48 -0.47 4.12 -3.48
C LEU A 48 0.40 5.21 -4.12
N GLN A 49 -0.19 6.15 -4.88
CA GLN A 49 0.54 7.32 -5.36
C GLN A 49 1.03 8.20 -4.22
N ASN A 50 0.19 8.47 -3.22
CA ASN A 50 0.58 9.29 -2.08
C ASN A 50 1.68 8.61 -1.25
N ILE A 51 1.62 7.29 -1.08
CA ILE A 51 2.70 6.51 -0.44
C ILE A 51 4.04 6.73 -1.15
N ARG A 52 4.06 6.69 -2.49
CA ARG A 52 5.27 6.95 -3.28
C ARG A 52 5.84 8.35 -3.06
N HIS A 53 5.00 9.38 -3.12
CA HIS A 53 5.48 10.77 -3.08
C HIS A 53 5.77 11.26 -1.65
N GLU A 54 4.85 11.02 -0.71
CA GLU A 54 4.93 11.58 0.64
C GLU A 54 5.91 10.82 1.54
N PHE A 55 6.04 9.50 1.33
CA PHE A 55 6.89 8.65 2.16
C PHE A 55 8.15 8.20 1.44
N SER A 56 8.31 8.48 0.14
CA SER A 56 9.44 8.00 -0.68
C SER A 56 9.58 6.47 -0.61
N ILE A 57 8.45 5.76 -0.61
CA ILE A 57 8.35 4.30 -0.67
C ILE A 57 7.85 3.91 -2.05
N GLU A 58 8.71 3.29 -2.84
CA GLU A 58 8.35 2.84 -4.18
C GLU A 58 7.48 1.59 -4.12
N VAL A 59 6.23 1.72 -4.56
CA VAL A 59 5.27 0.61 -4.69
C VAL A 59 5.03 0.33 -6.17
N ILE A 60 5.40 -0.87 -6.61
CA ILE A 60 5.40 -1.29 -8.01
C ILE A 60 4.36 -2.39 -8.21
N TYR A 61 3.61 -2.31 -9.31
CA TYR A 61 2.75 -3.41 -9.75
C TYR A 61 3.52 -4.36 -10.67
N ASN A 62 3.64 -5.62 -10.26
CA ASN A 62 4.25 -6.69 -11.03
C ASN A 62 3.17 -7.40 -11.85
N LYS A 63 3.18 -7.18 -13.17
CA LYS A 63 2.23 -7.80 -14.11
C LYS A 63 2.33 -9.32 -14.14
N SER A 64 3.52 -9.90 -13.97
CA SER A 64 3.72 -11.36 -14.01
C SER A 64 3.14 -12.05 -12.79
N GLN A 65 3.09 -11.36 -11.65
CA GLN A 65 2.57 -11.88 -10.39
C GLN A 65 1.15 -11.37 -10.10
N ASN A 66 0.61 -10.48 -10.94
CA ASN A 66 -0.68 -9.83 -10.76
C ASN A 66 -0.84 -9.13 -9.41
N GLY A 67 0.21 -8.48 -8.90
CA GLY A 67 0.18 -7.89 -7.57
C GLY A 67 1.27 -6.86 -7.30
N TYR A 68 1.27 -6.32 -6.08
CA TYR A 68 2.11 -5.18 -5.69
C TYR A 68 3.33 -5.60 -4.88
N ILE A 69 4.47 -4.91 -5.04
CA ILE A 69 5.66 -5.11 -4.23
C ILE A 69 6.26 -3.77 -3.82
N LEU A 70 6.92 -3.73 -2.67
CA LEU A 70 7.75 -2.61 -2.25
C LEU A 70 9.15 -2.75 -2.87
N ASN A 71 9.58 -1.79 -3.67
CA ASN A 71 10.96 -1.75 -4.15
C ASN A 71 11.85 -1.12 -3.08
N THR A 72 12.49 -1.97 -2.28
CA THR A 72 13.32 -1.56 -1.14
C THR A 72 14.62 -0.90 -1.56
N GLU A 73 15.12 -1.16 -2.78
CA GLU A 73 16.36 -0.59 -3.29
C GLU A 73 16.21 0.89 -3.66
N THR A 74 15.03 1.26 -4.19
CA THR A 74 14.73 2.64 -4.59
C THR A 74 14.02 3.45 -3.50
N SER A 75 13.59 2.81 -2.42
CA SER A 75 12.86 3.44 -1.32
C SER A 75 13.81 4.03 -0.27
N SER A 76 13.99 5.35 -0.28
CA SER A 76 14.95 6.04 0.61
C SER A 76 14.56 6.01 2.11
N ASN A 77 13.27 5.88 2.41
CA ASN A 77 12.75 5.90 3.78
C ASN A 77 12.28 4.52 4.29
N PHE A 78 12.50 3.45 3.53
CA PHE A 78 12.00 2.12 3.89
C PHE A 78 12.48 1.65 5.28
N LYS A 79 13.68 2.08 5.69
CA LYS A 79 14.28 1.79 7.00
C LYS A 79 13.45 2.23 8.22
N TYR A 80 12.56 3.21 8.09
CA TYR A 80 11.72 3.67 9.21
C TYR A 80 10.48 2.79 9.43
N PHE A 81 10.24 1.85 8.52
CA PHE A 81 9.16 0.86 8.57
C PHE A 81 9.72 -0.56 8.83
N MET A 82 11.01 -0.68 9.16
CA MET A 82 11.69 -1.88 9.69
C MET A 82 11.70 -1.82 11.21
#